data_AF-A0A7U2I0R3-F1
#
_entry.id   AF-A0A7U2I0R3-F1
#
_cell.length_a   1.000
_cell.length_b   1.000
_cell.length_c   1.000
_cell.angle_alpha   90.00
_cell.angle_beta   90.00
_cell.angle_gamma   90.00
#
_symmetry.space_group_name_H-M   'P 1'
#
loop_
_entity.id
_entity.type
_entity.pdbx_description
1 polymer ?
#
loop_
_entity_poly.entity_id
_entity_poly.type
_entity_poly.pdbx_seq_one_letter_code
_entity_poly.pdbx_strand_id
1 'polypeptide(L)'
;MILPKIIHLALLAASAAAHFVVPNDDQNMSGIVVNGIPYSTRVKYMRLANEALFEQSGPCPFAAYGTIIVNHTSDEVVCRGANFRTGDPTIHGEISAINACTAVFQARNMTATQIFAAWADLSIYTNAESCPMCASAIRWSGFKEYIYGTTIQHNYNAGWGVITMSSYDVFQQTRQLPGYQTVMLGQILTNETDPLFSWQYNESYPCPNGCVKEMSKTRGYMACVDPNST
;
A
#
# COMPACT_ATOMS: atom_id res chain seq x y z
N MET A 1 71.83 -2.01 21.14
CA MET A 1 70.46 -1.65 21.60
C MET A 1 69.57 -1.55 20.36
N ILE A 2 68.77 -2.58 20.11
CA ILE A 2 67.86 -2.67 18.95
C ILE A 2 66.45 -2.41 19.48
N LEU A 3 65.85 -1.30 19.06
CA LEU A 3 64.48 -0.91 19.45
C LEU A 3 63.50 -1.57 18.46
N PRO A 4 62.49 -2.35 18.90
CA PRO A 4 61.54 -2.94 17.97
C PRO A 4 60.55 -1.87 17.50
N LYS A 5 60.39 -1.75 16.18
CA LYS A 5 59.32 -0.94 15.57
C LYS A 5 57.98 -1.64 15.83
N ILE A 6 57.15 -1.02 16.67
CA ILE A 6 55.76 -1.43 16.87
C ILE A 6 54.97 -1.01 15.63
N ILE A 7 54.48 -1.98 14.87
CA ILE A 7 53.55 -1.76 13.77
C ILE A 7 52.16 -1.58 14.39
N HIS A 8 51.63 -0.35 14.34
CA HIS A 8 50.24 -0.10 14.68
C HIS A 8 49.34 -0.60 13.55
N LEU A 9 48.75 -1.78 13.74
CA LEU A 9 47.66 -2.26 12.91
C LEU A 9 46.38 -1.51 13.33
N ALA A 10 46.03 -0.47 12.58
CA ALA A 10 44.75 0.21 12.76
C ALA A 10 43.62 -0.74 12.32
N LEU A 11 42.89 -1.32 13.26
CA LEU A 11 41.63 -2.00 12.98
C LEU A 11 40.59 -0.93 12.60
N LEU A 12 40.31 -0.81 11.31
CA LEU A 12 39.10 -0.13 10.82
C LEU A 12 37.90 -1.01 11.19
N ALA A 13 37.28 -0.73 12.34
CA ALA A 13 35.98 -1.30 12.67
C ALA A 13 34.93 -0.66 11.73
N ALA A 14 34.59 -1.35 10.65
CA ALA A 14 33.43 -1.00 9.85
C ALA A 14 32.18 -1.25 10.71
N SER A 15 31.62 -0.21 11.29
CA SER A 15 30.29 -0.27 11.90
C SER A 15 29.27 -0.40 10.76
N ALA A 16 28.96 -1.63 10.37
CA ALA A 16 27.74 -1.89 9.62
C ALA A 16 26.58 -1.51 10.53
N ALA A 17 25.99 -0.34 10.33
CA ALA A 17 24.72 -0.01 10.96
C ALA A 17 23.74 -1.13 10.60
N ALA A 18 23.19 -1.82 11.60
CA ALA A 18 22.20 -2.85 11.38
C ALA A 18 20.99 -2.20 10.68
N HIS A 19 20.81 -2.49 9.40
CA HIS A 19 19.64 -2.02 8.66
C HIS A 19 18.44 -2.82 9.17
N PHE A 20 17.38 -2.12 9.57
CA PHE A 20 16.13 -2.77 9.95
C PHE A 20 15.49 -3.41 8.71
N VAL A 21 15.09 -4.68 8.86
CA VAL A 21 14.45 -5.47 7.81
C VAL A 21 13.09 -5.95 8.29
N VAL A 22 12.04 -5.65 7.53
CA VAL A 22 10.69 -6.17 7.68
C VAL A 22 10.69 -7.61 7.16
N PRO A 23 10.41 -8.62 8.01
CA PRO A 23 10.36 -10.01 7.56
C PRO A 23 9.22 -10.27 6.57
N ASN A 24 9.45 -11.17 5.61
CA ASN A 24 8.46 -11.72 4.69
C ASN A 24 7.73 -10.70 3.78
N ASP A 25 8.25 -9.48 3.66
CA ASP A 25 7.67 -8.39 2.87
C ASP A 25 8.12 -8.41 1.39
N ASP A 26 9.24 -9.09 1.07
CA ASP A 26 9.68 -9.27 -0.32
C ASP A 26 8.93 -10.41 -1.03
N GLN A 27 7.74 -10.10 -1.53
CA GLN A 27 6.86 -10.97 -2.31
C GLN A 27 6.77 -10.50 -3.76
N ASN A 28 7.92 -10.37 -4.45
CA ASN A 28 7.94 -9.89 -5.84
C ASN A 28 7.27 -10.86 -6.82
N MET A 29 6.08 -10.49 -7.29
CA MET A 29 5.30 -11.26 -8.24
C MET A 29 5.26 -10.62 -9.64
N SER A 30 6.24 -9.77 -9.96
CA SER A 30 6.31 -9.13 -11.27
C SER A 30 6.48 -10.14 -12.41
N GLY A 31 5.72 -9.94 -13.49
CA GLY A 31 5.76 -10.80 -14.69
C GLY A 31 5.00 -12.12 -14.59
N ILE A 32 4.39 -12.45 -13.44
CA ILE A 32 3.71 -13.73 -13.23
C ILE A 32 2.25 -13.65 -13.72
N VAL A 33 1.75 -14.77 -14.28
CA VAL A 33 0.34 -14.98 -14.62
C VAL A 33 -0.32 -15.82 -13.54
N VAL A 34 -1.37 -15.28 -12.91
CA VAL A 34 -2.13 -15.95 -11.84
C VAL A 34 -3.61 -15.85 -12.14
N ASN A 35 -4.34 -16.96 -11.97
CA ASN A 35 -5.77 -17.08 -12.31
C ASN A 35 -6.10 -16.69 -13.77
N GLY A 36 -5.16 -16.92 -14.69
CA GLY A 36 -5.31 -16.57 -16.11
C GLY A 36 -5.24 -15.08 -16.41
N ILE A 37 -4.96 -14.23 -15.41
CA ILE A 37 -4.88 -12.77 -15.58
C ILE A 37 -3.42 -12.38 -15.85
N PRO A 38 -3.10 -11.77 -17.01
CA PRO A 38 -1.74 -11.36 -17.34
C PRO A 38 -1.20 -10.25 -16.44
N TYR A 39 0.12 -10.21 -16.25
CA TYR A 39 0.79 -9.14 -15.49
C TYR A 39 0.46 -7.74 -16.04
N SER A 40 0.37 -7.56 -17.35
CA SER A 40 -0.02 -6.28 -17.96
C SER A 40 -1.41 -5.80 -17.52
N THR A 41 -2.35 -6.72 -17.28
CA THR A 41 -3.66 -6.40 -16.72
C THR A 41 -3.55 -5.97 -15.26
N ARG A 42 -2.68 -6.63 -14.47
CA ARG A 42 -2.40 -6.20 -13.09
C ARG A 42 -1.82 -4.78 -13.05
N VAL A 43 -0.90 -4.47 -13.95
CA VAL A 43 -0.32 -3.13 -14.12
C VAL A 43 -1.39 -2.10 -14.49
N LYS A 44 -2.29 -2.40 -15.43
CA LYS A 44 -3.44 -1.54 -15.77
C LYS A 44 -4.23 -1.18 -14.51
N TYR A 45 -4.63 -2.17 -13.72
CA TYR A 45 -5.43 -1.94 -12.52
C TYR A 45 -4.66 -1.27 -11.38
N MET A 46 -3.36 -1.52 -11.23
CA MET A 46 -2.54 -0.81 -10.24
C MET A 46 -2.42 0.69 -10.58
N ARG A 47 -2.31 1.05 -11.87
CA ARG A 47 -2.38 2.47 -12.28
C ARG A 47 -3.72 3.10 -11.94
N LEU A 48 -4.82 2.38 -12.14
CA LEU A 48 -6.15 2.85 -11.74
C LEU A 48 -6.26 3.02 -10.21
N ALA A 49 -5.53 2.24 -9.40
CA ALA A 49 -5.43 2.48 -7.95
C ALA A 49 -4.67 3.78 -7.61
N ASN A 50 -3.60 4.09 -8.35
CA ASN A 50 -2.89 5.36 -8.23
C ASN A 50 -3.75 6.54 -8.68
N GLU A 51 -4.55 6.39 -9.74
CA GLU A 51 -5.50 7.41 -10.18
C GLU A 51 -6.60 7.64 -9.13
N ALA A 52 -7.16 6.56 -8.58
CA ALA A 52 -8.17 6.62 -7.53
C ALA A 52 -7.70 7.40 -6.30
N LEU A 53 -6.42 7.33 -5.93
CA LEU A 53 -5.85 8.15 -4.86
C LEU A 53 -6.16 9.64 -5.08
N PHE A 54 -5.84 10.17 -6.26
CA PHE A 54 -5.95 11.59 -6.56
C PHE A 54 -7.39 12.01 -6.86
N GLU A 55 -8.18 11.15 -7.52
CA GLU A 55 -9.61 11.36 -7.73
C GLU A 55 -10.36 11.55 -6.40
N GLN A 56 -9.96 10.78 -5.38
CA GLN A 56 -10.61 10.75 -4.08
C GLN A 56 -10.06 11.81 -3.12
N SER A 57 -8.74 12.04 -3.11
CA SER A 57 -8.06 12.84 -2.08
C SER A 57 -7.51 14.19 -2.57
N GLY A 58 -7.74 14.55 -3.83
CA GLY A 58 -7.22 15.76 -4.46
C GLY A 58 -5.75 15.62 -4.88
N PRO A 59 -5.12 16.72 -5.35
CA PRO A 59 -3.79 16.67 -5.97
C PRO A 59 -2.65 16.43 -4.97
N CYS A 60 -2.85 16.81 -3.70
CA CYS A 60 -1.82 16.80 -2.65
C CYS A 60 -2.21 15.91 -1.46
N PRO A 61 -2.48 14.60 -1.68
CA PRO A 61 -2.89 13.74 -0.59
C PRO A 61 -1.74 13.60 0.40
N PHE A 62 -2.02 13.87 1.68
CA PHE A 62 -1.04 13.63 2.73
C PHE A 62 -0.71 12.13 2.79
N ALA A 63 -1.74 11.27 2.89
CA ALA A 63 -1.60 9.83 2.96
C ALA A 63 -1.90 9.23 1.57
N ALA A 64 -0.85 8.91 0.82
CA ALA A 64 -0.92 8.53 -0.58
C ALA A 64 -1.41 7.10 -0.85
N TYR A 65 -2.41 6.62 -0.10
CA TYR A 65 -2.93 5.25 -0.21
C TYR A 65 -4.22 5.24 -1.01
N GLY A 66 -4.17 4.68 -2.21
CA GLY A 66 -5.29 4.52 -3.12
C GLY A 66 -5.61 3.04 -3.34
N THR A 67 -6.90 2.72 -3.40
CA THR A 67 -7.38 1.35 -3.54
C THR A 67 -8.55 1.26 -4.52
N ILE A 68 -8.57 0.21 -5.32
CA ILE A 68 -9.73 -0.16 -6.13
C ILE A 68 -10.13 -1.61 -5.92
N ILE A 69 -11.39 -1.92 -6.21
CA ILE A 69 -11.92 -3.27 -6.20
C ILE A 69 -12.45 -3.59 -7.59
N VAL A 70 -12.00 -4.72 -8.14
CA VAL A 70 -12.15 -5.08 -9.55
C VAL A 70 -12.88 -6.41 -9.67
N ASN A 71 -13.79 -6.49 -10.63
CA ASN A 71 -14.32 -7.76 -11.12
C ASN A 71 -13.60 -8.11 -12.43
N HIS A 72 -12.71 -9.12 -12.39
CA HIS A 72 -11.95 -9.52 -13.56
C HIS A 72 -12.77 -10.27 -14.62
N THR A 73 -13.93 -10.83 -14.26
CA THR A 73 -14.83 -11.48 -15.22
C THR A 73 -15.51 -10.45 -16.12
N SER A 74 -15.87 -9.28 -15.59
CA SER A 74 -16.47 -8.18 -16.35
C SER A 74 -15.49 -7.08 -16.78
N ASP A 75 -14.19 -7.20 -16.44
CA ASP A 75 -13.15 -6.17 -16.64
C ASP A 75 -13.58 -4.79 -16.10
N GLU A 76 -14.22 -4.75 -14.92
CA GLU A 76 -14.84 -3.56 -14.33
C GLU A 76 -14.18 -3.18 -13.00
N VAL A 77 -13.90 -1.88 -12.82
CA VAL A 77 -13.66 -1.30 -11.49
C VAL A 77 -15.00 -1.07 -10.81
N VAL A 78 -15.31 -1.90 -9.82
CA VAL A 78 -16.57 -1.82 -9.07
C VAL A 78 -16.54 -0.61 -8.14
N CYS A 79 -15.41 -0.37 -7.46
CA CYS A 79 -15.28 0.65 -6.43
C CYS A 79 -13.88 1.23 -6.35
N ARG A 80 -13.82 2.45 -5.81
CA ARG A 80 -12.60 3.19 -5.53
C ARG A 80 -12.63 3.65 -4.07
N GLY A 81 -11.46 3.78 -3.47
CA GLY A 81 -11.27 4.34 -2.14
C GLY A 81 -9.88 4.93 -2.03
N ALA A 82 -9.72 5.82 -1.06
CA ALA A 82 -8.42 6.35 -0.67
C ALA A 82 -8.41 6.57 0.85
N ASN A 83 -7.23 6.77 1.41
CA ASN A 83 -7.12 7.06 2.83
C ASN A 83 -7.68 8.45 3.12
N PHE A 84 -8.75 8.51 3.91
CA PHE A 84 -9.39 9.76 4.29
C PHE A 84 -9.19 10.08 5.77
N ARG A 85 -9.25 11.37 6.12
CA ARG A 85 -9.32 11.83 7.51
C ARG A 85 -10.75 12.24 7.84
N THR A 86 -11.64 11.26 8.01
CA THR A 86 -13.08 11.47 8.30
C THR A 86 -13.42 11.50 9.79
N GLY A 87 -12.42 11.49 10.68
CA GLY A 87 -12.59 11.39 12.14
C GLY A 87 -12.57 9.95 12.66
N ASP A 88 -12.92 8.97 11.83
CA ASP A 88 -12.68 7.56 12.08
C ASP A 88 -11.24 7.19 11.63
N PRO A 89 -10.34 6.78 12.56
CA PRO A 89 -8.96 6.48 12.23
C PRO A 89 -8.78 5.18 11.44
N THR A 90 -9.84 4.37 11.27
CA THR A 90 -9.77 3.09 10.54
C THR A 90 -9.99 3.25 9.03
N ILE A 91 -10.38 4.43 8.55
CA ILE A 91 -10.70 4.70 7.12
C ILE A 91 -9.42 4.86 6.28
N HIS A 92 -8.67 3.76 6.18
CA HIS A 92 -7.61 3.59 5.19
C HIS A 92 -8.19 3.33 3.80
N GLY A 93 -7.36 3.38 2.75
CA GLY A 93 -7.83 3.20 1.36
C GLY A 93 -8.59 1.90 1.14
N GLU A 94 -8.13 0.81 1.77
CA GLU A 94 -8.71 -0.53 1.69
C GLU A 94 -10.09 -0.58 2.36
N ILE A 95 -10.20 -0.03 3.57
CA ILE A 95 -11.48 0.05 4.30
C ILE A 95 -12.46 0.98 3.58
N SER A 96 -11.98 2.12 3.07
CA SER A 96 -12.77 3.04 2.26
C SER A 96 -13.35 2.36 1.02
N ALA A 97 -12.54 1.61 0.27
CA ALA A 97 -12.99 0.89 -0.92
C ALA A 97 -14.00 -0.22 -0.59
N ILE A 98 -13.78 -0.98 0.50
CA ILE A 98 -14.73 -2.01 0.98
C ILE A 98 -16.08 -1.38 1.34
N ASN A 99 -16.08 -0.25 2.06
CA ASN A 99 -17.29 0.47 2.41
C ASN A 99 -18.03 1.00 1.17
N ALA A 100 -17.30 1.56 0.20
CA ALA A 100 -17.85 2.01 -1.07
C ALA A 100 -18.52 0.86 -1.85
N CYS A 101 -17.88 -0.32 -1.90
CA CYS A 101 -18.46 -1.50 -2.52
C CYS A 101 -19.69 -2.04 -1.82
N THR A 102 -19.66 -2.07 -0.49
CA THR A 102 -20.84 -2.46 0.29
C THR A 102 -22.04 -1.56 -0.04
N ALA A 103 -21.82 -0.24 -0.15
CA ALA A 103 -22.86 0.70 -0.56
C ALA A 103 -23.35 0.48 -2.00
N VAL A 104 -22.45 0.21 -2.96
CA VAL A 104 -22.83 -0.13 -4.35
C VAL A 104 -23.71 -1.37 -4.39
N PHE A 105 -23.35 -2.43 -3.65
CA PHE A 105 -24.14 -3.66 -3.64
C PHE A 105 -25.50 -3.49 -2.94
N GLN A 106 -25.54 -2.71 -1.85
CA GLN A 106 -26.80 -2.35 -1.20
C GLN A 106 -27.72 -1.56 -2.15
N ALA A 107 -27.17 -0.61 -2.92
CA ALA A 107 -27.93 0.13 -3.93
C ALA A 107 -28.46 -0.77 -5.07
N ARG A 108 -27.82 -1.92 -5.30
CA ARG A 108 -28.31 -2.99 -6.21
C ARG A 108 -29.33 -3.93 -5.56
N ASN A 109 -29.83 -3.60 -4.35
CA ASN A 109 -30.77 -4.40 -3.56
C ASN A 109 -30.26 -5.80 -3.22
N MET A 110 -28.94 -5.99 -3.11
CA MET A 110 -28.37 -7.26 -2.66
C MET A 110 -28.58 -7.44 -1.16
N THR A 111 -28.98 -8.64 -0.76
CA THR A 111 -29.03 -9.05 0.65
C THR A 111 -27.62 -9.17 1.24
N ALA A 112 -27.49 -9.10 2.56
CA ALA A 112 -26.20 -9.26 3.24
C ALA A 112 -25.47 -10.56 2.84
N THR A 113 -26.20 -11.67 2.69
CA THR A 113 -25.64 -12.95 2.24
C THR A 113 -25.12 -12.89 0.80
N GLN A 114 -25.84 -12.22 -0.11
CA GLN A 114 -25.39 -12.04 -1.49
C GLN A 114 -24.15 -11.13 -1.56
N ILE A 115 -24.11 -10.07 -0.75
CA ILE A 115 -22.94 -9.18 -0.64
C ILE A 115 -21.73 -9.96 -0.15
N PHE A 116 -21.90 -10.75 0.93
CA PHE A 116 -20.83 -11.55 1.49
C PHE A 116 -20.27 -12.56 0.49
N ALA A 117 -21.12 -13.20 -0.32
CA ALA A 117 -20.68 -14.11 -1.37
C ALA A 117 -19.95 -13.40 -2.52
N ALA A 118 -20.32 -12.17 -2.86
CA ALA A 118 -19.77 -11.45 -4.01
C ALA A 118 -18.27 -11.15 -3.89
N TRP A 119 -17.74 -10.99 -2.68
CA TRP A 119 -16.31 -10.72 -2.47
C TRP A 119 -15.40 -11.81 -3.04
N ALA A 120 -15.85 -13.06 -3.07
CA ALA A 120 -15.11 -14.20 -3.60
C ALA A 120 -14.82 -14.13 -5.12
N ASP A 121 -15.50 -13.23 -5.84
CA ASP A 121 -15.29 -12.98 -7.27
C ASP A 121 -14.45 -11.72 -7.53
N LEU A 122 -14.10 -10.97 -6.48
CA LEU A 122 -13.47 -9.66 -6.58
C LEU A 122 -12.00 -9.69 -6.19
N SER A 123 -11.25 -8.77 -6.79
CA SER A 123 -9.83 -8.55 -6.52
C SER A 123 -9.62 -7.13 -6.02
N ILE A 124 -8.91 -6.99 -4.89
CA ILE A 124 -8.57 -5.69 -4.33
C ILE A 124 -7.13 -5.32 -4.73
N TYR A 125 -6.97 -4.13 -5.29
CA TYR A 125 -5.68 -3.53 -5.65
C TYR A 125 -5.44 -2.32 -4.77
N THR A 126 -4.34 -2.29 -4.04
CA THR A 126 -3.88 -1.14 -3.24
C THR A 126 -2.47 -0.75 -3.65
N ASN A 127 -2.18 0.54 -3.76
CA ASN A 127 -0.87 1.00 -4.22
C ASN A 127 0.28 0.75 -3.22
N ALA A 128 -0.03 0.42 -1.96
CA ALA A 128 0.93 -0.07 -0.98
C ALA A 128 0.38 -1.28 -0.23
N GLU A 129 1.30 -2.06 0.34
CA GLU A 129 0.98 -3.20 1.18
C GLU A 129 0.12 -2.77 2.37
N SER A 130 -0.99 -3.49 2.54
CA SER A 130 -1.94 -3.33 3.61
C SER A 130 -1.29 -3.52 4.97
N CYS A 131 -1.54 -2.60 5.90
CA CYS A 131 -1.16 -2.80 7.29
C CYS A 131 -1.94 -3.98 7.90
N PRO A 132 -1.55 -4.51 9.08
CA PRO A 132 -2.20 -5.68 9.66
C PRO A 132 -3.71 -5.56 9.87
N MET A 133 -4.23 -4.35 10.12
CA MET A 133 -5.67 -4.08 10.19
C MET A 133 -6.35 -4.35 8.85
N CYS A 134 -5.87 -3.71 7.78
CA CYS A 134 -6.43 -3.83 6.44
C CYS A 134 -6.23 -5.23 5.88
N ALA A 135 -5.05 -5.84 6.07
CA ALA A 135 -4.78 -7.21 5.67
C ALA A 135 -5.76 -8.20 6.34
N SER A 136 -6.05 -8.00 7.64
CA SER A 136 -7.05 -8.81 8.35
C SER A 136 -8.47 -8.56 7.81
N ALA A 137 -8.84 -7.31 7.52
CA ALA A 137 -10.14 -6.98 6.93
C ALA A 137 -10.33 -7.62 5.54
N ILE A 138 -9.29 -7.60 4.70
CA ILE A 138 -9.27 -8.27 3.40
C ILE A 138 -9.48 -9.78 3.56
N ARG A 139 -8.80 -10.41 4.52
CA ARG A 139 -8.97 -11.85 4.82
C ARG A 139 -10.39 -12.17 5.29
N TRP A 140 -10.96 -11.37 6.18
CA TRP A 140 -12.34 -11.55 6.66
C TRP A 140 -13.39 -11.32 5.57
N SER A 141 -13.09 -10.44 4.61
CA SER A 141 -14.00 -10.15 3.49
C SER A 141 -14.07 -11.31 2.49
N GLY A 142 -13.05 -12.17 2.43
CA GLY A 142 -13.04 -13.34 1.54
C GLY A 142 -12.77 -13.00 0.07
N PHE A 143 -11.98 -11.95 -0.21
CA PHE A 143 -11.59 -11.58 -1.56
C PHE A 143 -10.93 -12.75 -2.30
N LYS A 144 -11.14 -12.82 -3.62
CA LYS A 144 -10.43 -13.77 -4.50
C LYS A 144 -8.94 -13.51 -4.49
N GLU A 145 -8.57 -12.24 -4.65
CA GLU A 145 -7.19 -11.82 -4.80
C GLU A 145 -6.94 -10.50 -4.06
N TYR A 146 -5.74 -10.39 -3.52
CA TYR A 146 -5.20 -9.18 -2.90
C TYR A 146 -3.89 -8.83 -3.60
N ILE A 147 -3.85 -7.66 -4.22
CA ILE A 147 -2.74 -7.18 -5.03
C ILE A 147 -2.22 -5.87 -4.45
N TYR A 148 -0.91 -5.77 -4.24
CA TYR A 148 -0.30 -4.54 -3.75
C TYR A 148 0.98 -4.14 -4.49
N GLY A 149 1.30 -2.84 -4.42
CA GLY A 149 2.52 -2.25 -4.97
C GLY A 149 3.63 -2.14 -3.93
N THR A 150 3.79 -0.93 -3.39
CA THR A 150 4.87 -0.57 -2.46
C THR A 150 4.88 -1.41 -1.19
N THR A 151 6.06 -1.80 -0.72
CA THR A 151 6.26 -2.66 0.46
C THR A 151 6.20 -1.88 1.79
N ILE A 152 5.94 -2.56 2.91
CA ILE A 152 6.05 -1.94 4.25
C ILE A 152 7.49 -1.46 4.49
N GLN A 153 8.50 -2.19 4.03
CA GLN A 153 9.92 -1.84 4.12
C GLN A 153 10.24 -0.53 3.40
N HIS A 154 9.71 -0.33 2.19
CA HIS A 154 9.90 0.93 1.46
C HIS A 154 9.31 2.10 2.23
N ASN A 155 8.07 1.95 2.71
CA ASN A 155 7.41 3.00 3.51
C ASN A 155 8.15 3.28 4.82
N TYR A 156 8.63 2.24 5.51
CA TYR A 156 9.51 2.39 6.69
C TYR A 156 10.76 3.22 6.35
N ASN A 157 11.45 2.88 5.25
CA ASN A 157 12.65 3.60 4.80
C ASN A 157 12.35 5.05 4.38
N ALA A 158 11.15 5.30 3.83
CA ALA A 158 10.67 6.63 3.49
C ALA A 158 10.19 7.45 4.71
N GLY A 159 10.27 6.91 5.92
CA GLY A 159 9.97 7.61 7.17
C GLY A 159 8.51 7.50 7.63
N TRP A 160 7.70 6.65 7.00
CA TRP A 160 6.32 6.42 7.43
C TRP A 160 6.26 5.62 8.72
N GLY A 161 5.36 6.02 9.61
CA GLY A 161 4.99 5.21 10.78
C GLY A 161 4.18 4.00 10.33
N VAL A 162 4.85 2.85 10.15
CA VAL A 162 4.24 1.59 9.72
C VAL A 162 4.32 0.54 10.83
N ILE A 163 3.32 -0.35 10.88
CA ILE A 163 3.44 -1.59 11.66
C ILE A 163 4.24 -2.56 10.79
N THR A 164 5.35 -3.06 11.31
CA THR A 164 6.34 -3.85 10.56
C THR A 164 6.01 -5.36 10.48
N MET A 165 4.72 -5.69 10.61
CA MET A 165 4.20 -7.03 10.37
C MET A 165 3.65 -7.06 8.94
N SER A 166 4.24 -7.91 8.10
CA SER A 166 3.83 -8.03 6.70
C SER A 166 2.40 -8.55 6.57
N SER A 167 1.74 -8.21 5.47
CA SER A 167 0.50 -8.86 5.04
C SER A 167 0.72 -10.36 4.90
N TYR A 168 1.88 -10.80 4.43
CA TYR A 168 2.22 -12.22 4.33
C TYR A 168 2.07 -12.93 5.67
N ASP A 169 2.63 -12.37 6.75
CA ASP A 169 2.53 -12.94 8.09
C ASP A 169 1.08 -13.06 8.57
N VAL A 170 0.26 -12.03 8.33
CA VAL A 170 -1.18 -12.06 8.63
C VAL A 170 -1.86 -13.19 7.84
N PHE A 171 -1.55 -13.35 6.56
CA PHE A 171 -2.12 -14.40 5.72
C PHE A 171 -1.67 -15.80 6.15
N GLN A 172 -0.42 -15.96 6.62
CA GLN A 172 0.07 -17.22 7.18
C GLN A 172 -0.71 -17.64 8.43
N GLN A 173 -1.00 -16.69 9.32
CA GLN A 173 -1.71 -16.97 10.57
C GLN A 173 -3.23 -17.15 10.39
N THR A 174 -3.77 -16.82 9.21
CA THR A 174 -5.23 -16.85 8.93
C THR A 174 -5.63 -17.92 7.92
N ARG A 175 -4.79 -18.94 7.70
CA ARG A 175 -5.07 -20.06 6.79
C ARG A 175 -6.30 -20.90 7.19
N GLN A 176 -6.71 -20.86 8.45
CA GLN A 176 -7.85 -21.62 8.97
C GLN A 176 -9.20 -20.88 8.87
N LEU A 177 -9.21 -19.62 8.41
CA LEU A 177 -10.46 -18.89 8.25
C LEU A 177 -11.37 -19.57 7.21
N PRO A 178 -12.68 -19.63 7.44
CA PRO A 178 -13.62 -20.23 6.51
C PRO A 178 -13.70 -19.42 5.20
N GLY A 179 -13.89 -20.10 4.07
CA GLY A 179 -14.03 -19.47 2.75
C GLY A 179 -12.86 -19.76 1.82
N TYR A 180 -12.78 -19.01 0.72
CA TYR A 180 -11.73 -19.17 -0.29
C TYR A 180 -10.40 -18.60 0.21
N GLN A 181 -9.30 -19.25 -0.19
CA GLN A 181 -7.96 -18.76 0.11
C GLN A 181 -7.63 -17.60 -0.85
N THR A 182 -7.65 -16.37 -0.33
CA THR A 182 -7.27 -15.17 -1.08
C THR A 182 -5.84 -15.31 -1.58
N VAL A 183 -5.65 -15.16 -2.89
CA VAL A 183 -4.30 -15.17 -3.49
C VAL A 183 -3.66 -13.80 -3.31
N MET A 184 -2.48 -13.75 -2.71
CA MET A 184 -1.72 -12.52 -2.51
C MET A 184 -0.67 -12.34 -3.62
N LEU A 185 -0.60 -11.13 -4.19
CA LEU A 185 0.39 -10.74 -5.20
C LEU A 185 1.03 -9.40 -4.79
N GLY A 186 2.31 -9.43 -4.43
CA GLY A 186 3.05 -8.26 -3.98
C GLY A 186 3.91 -7.61 -5.06
N GLN A 187 4.31 -6.37 -4.80
CA GLN A 187 5.26 -5.58 -5.61
C GLN A 187 4.87 -5.47 -7.08
N ILE A 188 3.58 -5.24 -7.34
CA ILE A 188 3.10 -4.91 -8.68
C ILE A 188 3.29 -3.41 -8.91
N LEU A 189 4.06 -3.05 -9.95
CA LEU A 189 4.26 -1.66 -10.41
C LEU A 189 4.98 -0.75 -9.39
N THR A 190 5.94 -1.29 -8.63
CA THR A 190 6.70 -0.52 -7.61
C THR A 190 7.41 0.70 -8.18
N ASN A 191 7.82 0.66 -9.45
CA ASN A 191 8.44 1.81 -10.12
C ASN A 191 7.51 3.04 -10.22
N GLU A 192 6.19 2.88 -10.11
CA GLU A 192 5.22 3.98 -10.07
C GLU A 192 4.61 4.17 -8.68
N THR A 193 4.44 3.10 -7.88
CA THR A 193 3.87 3.23 -6.53
C THR A 193 4.86 3.78 -5.50
N ASP A 194 6.14 3.38 -5.53
CA ASP A 194 7.15 3.81 -4.55
C ASP A 194 7.39 5.34 -4.55
N PRO A 195 7.43 6.02 -5.71
CA PRO A 195 7.39 7.47 -5.79
C PRO A 195 6.26 8.12 -4.99
N LEU A 196 5.09 7.45 -4.86
CA LEU A 196 3.93 8.02 -4.19
C LEU A 196 4.15 8.24 -2.68
N PHE A 197 5.07 7.51 -2.09
CA PHE A 197 5.36 7.58 -0.66
C PHE A 197 6.60 8.40 -0.34
N SER A 198 7.24 8.98 -1.36
CA SER A 198 8.55 9.62 -1.24
C SER A 198 8.48 11.11 -0.92
N TRP A 199 7.40 11.84 -1.25
CA TRP A 199 7.37 13.31 -1.10
C TRP A 199 7.11 13.82 0.32
N GLN A 200 6.48 13.02 1.17
CA GLN A 200 5.87 13.55 2.40
C GLN A 200 6.89 13.83 3.51
N TYR A 201 7.91 12.97 3.61
CA TYR A 201 8.97 13.04 4.63
C TYR A 201 10.36 13.21 4.03
N ASN A 202 10.43 13.52 2.74
CA ASN A 202 11.66 13.90 2.04
C ASN A 202 11.49 15.31 1.49
N GLU A 203 12.21 16.27 2.07
CA GLU A 203 12.13 17.68 1.65
C GLU A 203 12.71 17.91 0.25
N SER A 204 13.63 17.05 -0.19
CA SER A 204 14.25 17.14 -1.52
C SER A 204 13.41 16.50 -2.62
N TYR A 205 12.41 15.69 -2.28
CA TYR A 205 11.59 15.00 -3.27
C TYR A 205 10.47 15.93 -3.78
N PRO A 206 10.22 16.00 -5.11
CA PRO A 206 9.19 16.87 -5.68
C PRO A 206 7.80 16.55 -5.17
N CYS A 207 6.97 17.59 -5.03
CA CYS A 207 5.56 17.40 -4.71
C CYS A 207 4.76 16.85 -5.90
N PRO A 208 3.68 16.09 -5.67
CA PRO A 208 2.85 15.53 -6.73
C PRO A 208 2.02 16.62 -7.43
N ASN A 209 1.55 16.35 -8.65
CA ASN A 209 0.42 17.06 -9.31
C ASN A 209 0.35 18.58 -9.18
N GLY A 210 1.49 19.28 -9.32
CA GLY A 210 1.53 20.75 -9.23
C GLY A 210 1.42 21.33 -7.82
N CYS A 211 1.38 20.48 -6.80
CA CYS A 211 1.50 20.88 -5.40
C CYS A 211 2.86 21.54 -5.14
N VAL A 212 2.92 22.37 -4.11
CA VAL A 212 4.13 23.12 -3.74
C VAL A 212 4.54 22.79 -2.30
N LYS A 213 5.84 22.90 -2.01
CA LYS A 213 6.37 22.72 -0.66
C LYS A 213 6.10 23.98 0.17
N GLU A 214 5.42 23.82 1.30
CA GLU A 214 5.21 24.89 2.28
C GLU A 214 5.50 24.41 3.71
N MET A 215 6.00 25.33 4.55
CA MET A 215 6.32 25.02 5.93
C MET A 215 5.03 24.81 6.75
N SER A 216 4.84 23.59 7.25
CA SER A 216 3.70 23.27 8.13
C SER A 216 4.03 23.57 9.59
N LYS A 217 3.43 24.62 10.16
CA LYS A 217 3.63 24.98 11.58
C LYS A 217 3.26 23.87 12.56
N THR A 218 2.24 23.07 12.23
CA THR A 218 1.77 21.97 13.08
C THR A 218 2.67 20.75 13.03
N ARG A 219 3.36 20.53 11.90
CA ARG A 219 4.21 19.35 11.68
C ARG A 219 5.71 19.62 11.87
N GLY A 220 6.12 20.87 11.75
CA GLY A 220 7.51 21.29 11.91
C GLY A 220 8.42 20.97 10.71
N TYR A 221 7.86 20.65 9.54
CA TYR A 221 8.60 20.34 8.31
C TYR A 221 7.86 20.84 7.05
N MET A 222 8.55 20.83 5.91
CA MET A 222 7.98 21.19 4.61
C MET A 222 7.02 20.11 4.08
N ALA A 223 5.73 20.44 3.98
CA ALA A 223 4.70 19.55 3.44
C ALA A 223 4.27 19.99 2.03
N CYS A 224 3.78 19.06 1.22
CA CYS A 224 3.16 19.40 -0.06
C CYS A 224 1.73 19.89 0.16
N VAL A 225 1.40 21.05 -0.38
CA VAL A 225 0.08 21.67 -0.30
C VAL A 225 -0.41 22.08 -1.68
N ASP A 226 -1.73 22.17 -1.84
CA ASP A 226 -2.34 22.64 -3.09
C ASP A 226 -2.24 24.17 -3.10
N PRO A 227 -1.52 24.78 -4.07
CA PRO A 227 -1.42 26.24 -4.15
C PRO A 227 -2.78 26.92 -4.37
N ASN A 228 -3.82 26.17 -4.75
CA ASN A 228 -5.17 26.67 -4.95
C ASN A 228 -6.12 26.38 -3.77
N SER A 229 -5.68 25.70 -2.70
CA SER A 229 -6.52 25.52 -1.52
C SER A 229 -6.54 26.80 -0.69
N THR A 230 -7.58 27.60 -0.83
CA THR A 230 -7.91 28.73 0.07
C THR A 230 -8.39 28.27 1.43
#